data_AF-A0A1D2IAJ6-F1
#
_entry.id   AF-A0A1D2IAJ6-F1
#
_cell.length_a   1.000
_cell.length_b   1.000
_cell.length_c   1.000
_cell.angle_alpha   90.00
_cell.angle_beta   90.00
_cell.angle_gamma   90.00
#
_symmetry.space_group_name_H-M   'P 1'
#
loop_
_entity.id
_entity.type
_entity.pdbx_description
1 polymer ?
#
loop_
_entity_poly.entity_id
_entity_poly.type
_entity_poly.pdbx_seq_one_letter_code
_entity_poly.pdbx_strand_id
1 'polypeptide(L)'
;MARAALARIADDGDLSAEEQEPARGAVTGDTAEALAHLVDPFGLVGDVPGVELQQASWSSEEIDYDPDSPQWDLDGDGFDGDGFGDDGFGDDGFDGDGFDGDGTDEASGAGAAGGGPGERDK
;
A
#
# COMPACT_ATOMS: atom_id res chain seq x y z
N MET A 1 16.28 -0.21 17.42
CA MET A 1 16.06 -1.36 16.52
C MET A 1 16.93 -1.26 15.29
N ALA A 2 16.76 -0.24 14.43
CA ALA A 2 17.54 -0.07 13.20
C ALA A 2 19.07 -0.31 13.34
N ARG A 3 19.72 0.25 14.37
CA ARG A 3 21.17 0.03 14.60
C ARG A 3 21.56 -1.45 14.76
N ALA A 4 20.74 -2.25 15.44
CA ALA A 4 21.01 -3.67 15.65
C ALA A 4 20.78 -4.47 14.36
N ALA A 5 19.71 -4.16 13.63
CA ALA A 5 19.44 -4.74 12.32
C ALA A 5 20.53 -4.40 11.29
N LEU A 6 21.07 -3.17 11.29
CA LEU A 6 22.22 -2.79 10.46
C LEU A 6 23.48 -3.61 10.80
N ALA A 7 23.71 -3.89 12.07
CA ALA A 7 24.81 -4.75 12.48
C ALA A 7 24.61 -6.20 12.00
N ARG A 8 23.36 -6.70 12.02
CA ARG A 8 23.01 -8.02 11.50
C ARG A 8 23.21 -8.14 10.00
N ILE A 9 22.80 -7.13 9.22
CA ILE A 9 23.02 -7.06 7.76
C ILE A 9 24.52 -7.04 7.45
N ALA A 10 25.32 -6.29 8.23
CA ALA A 10 26.76 -6.21 8.01
C ALA A 10 27.51 -7.53 8.33
N ASP A 11 26.95 -8.35 9.22
CA ASP A 11 27.51 -9.65 9.62
C ASP A 11 26.91 -10.81 8.79
N ASP A 12 25.96 -10.52 7.90
CA ASP A 12 25.29 -11.52 7.08
C ASP A 12 26.16 -11.90 5.88
N GLY A 13 26.80 -13.06 5.96
CA GLY A 13 27.69 -13.58 4.91
C GLY A 13 26.95 -14.08 3.67
N ASP A 14 25.63 -14.29 3.75
CA ASP A 14 24.81 -14.73 2.62
C ASP A 14 24.30 -13.55 1.79
N LEU A 15 24.38 -12.32 2.30
CA LEU A 15 23.99 -11.10 1.60
C LEU A 15 25.16 -10.48 0.84
N SER A 16 25.04 -10.39 -0.49
CA SER A 16 26.01 -9.67 -1.32
C SER A 16 26.00 -8.17 -1.02
N ALA A 17 27.09 -7.48 -1.36
CA ALA A 17 27.20 -6.03 -1.11
C ALA A 17 26.13 -5.21 -1.84
N GLU A 18 25.70 -5.68 -3.03
CA GLU A 18 24.63 -5.08 -3.84
C GLU A 18 23.24 -5.29 -3.22
N GLU A 19 23.03 -6.36 -2.47
CA GLU A 19 21.80 -6.60 -1.69
C GLU A 19 21.82 -5.89 -0.32
N GLN A 20 22.99 -5.63 0.26
CA GLN A 20 23.11 -4.96 1.56
C GLN A 20 22.66 -3.49 1.53
N GLU A 21 22.98 -2.74 0.47
CA GLU A 21 22.58 -1.33 0.34
C GLU A 21 21.06 -1.11 0.41
N PRO A 22 20.23 -1.80 -0.42
CA PRO A 22 18.78 -1.65 -0.32
C PRO A 22 18.22 -2.14 1.03
N ALA A 23 18.75 -3.22 1.59
CA ALA A 23 18.34 -3.72 2.91
C ALA A 23 18.60 -2.70 4.03
N ARG A 24 19.76 -2.01 4.00
CA ARG A 24 20.09 -0.95 4.95
C ARG A 24 19.14 0.24 4.83
N GLY A 25 18.82 0.65 3.61
CA GLY A 25 17.83 1.69 3.33
C GLY A 25 16.47 1.36 3.95
N ALA A 26 15.95 0.17 3.67
CA ALA A 26 14.65 -0.30 4.15
C ALA A 26 14.58 -0.36 5.69
N VAL A 27 15.59 -0.94 6.35
CA VAL A 27 15.68 -1.00 7.83
C VAL A 27 15.75 0.37 8.50
N THR A 28 16.34 1.37 7.85
CA THR A 28 16.38 2.74 8.38
C THR A 28 15.09 3.51 8.12
N GLY A 29 14.36 3.18 7.05
CA GLY A 29 13.10 3.81 6.68
C GLY A 29 11.89 3.25 7.41
N ASP A 30 11.92 1.97 7.77
CA ASP A 30 10.79 1.27 8.40
C ASP A 30 11.22 0.47 9.65
N THR A 31 10.49 0.71 10.74
CA THR A 31 10.70 -0.03 12.00
C THR A 31 10.25 -1.48 11.88
N ALA A 32 9.22 -1.79 11.09
CA ALA A 32 8.79 -3.16 10.82
C ALA A 32 9.90 -3.93 10.10
N GLU A 33 10.54 -3.30 9.11
CA GLU A 33 11.68 -3.88 8.39
C GLU A 33 12.87 -4.15 9.34
N ALA A 34 13.16 -3.21 10.25
CA ALA A 34 14.18 -3.41 11.26
C ALA A 34 13.89 -4.59 12.22
N LEU A 35 12.62 -4.93 12.45
CA LEU A 35 12.24 -6.09 13.24
C LEU A 35 12.39 -7.38 12.44
N ALA A 36 11.98 -7.39 11.17
CA ALA A 36 12.11 -8.54 10.28
C ALA A 36 13.58 -8.99 10.18
N HIS A 37 14.52 -8.04 10.07
CA HIS A 37 15.94 -8.33 10.03
C HIS A 37 16.58 -8.71 11.37
N LEU A 38 15.89 -8.53 12.51
CA LEU A 38 16.41 -8.92 13.83
C LEU A 38 16.03 -10.35 14.21
N VAL A 39 14.92 -10.87 13.67
CA VAL A 39 14.37 -12.16 14.05
C VAL A 39 14.91 -13.26 13.14
N ASP A 40 15.63 -14.23 13.72
CA ASP A 40 15.82 -15.54 13.11
C ASP A 40 14.67 -16.45 13.58
N PRO A 41 13.63 -16.68 12.76
CA PRO A 41 12.45 -17.40 13.20
C PRO A 41 12.73 -18.86 13.53
N PHE A 42 13.72 -19.49 12.86
CA PHE A 42 14.08 -20.88 13.10
C PHE A 42 14.93 -21.02 14.36
N GLY A 43 15.93 -20.14 14.52
CA GLY A 43 16.73 -20.07 15.74
C GLY A 43 15.87 -19.78 16.98
N LEU A 44 14.86 -18.89 16.85
CA LEU A 44 13.96 -18.54 17.95
C LEU A 44 13.19 -19.75 18.50
N VAL A 45 12.69 -20.61 17.61
CA VAL A 45 11.82 -21.74 18.01
C VAL A 45 12.57 -23.04 18.21
N GLY A 46 13.82 -23.14 17.71
CA GLY A 46 14.64 -24.36 17.79
C GLY A 46 15.06 -24.75 19.21
N ASP A 47 15.20 -23.77 20.13
CA ASP A 47 15.58 -24.01 21.53
C ASP A 47 14.38 -24.35 22.44
N VAL A 48 13.15 -24.27 21.92
CA VAL A 48 11.94 -24.48 22.71
C VAL A 48 11.67 -25.98 22.92
N PRO A 49 11.67 -26.50 24.16
CA PRO A 49 11.47 -27.92 24.40
C PRO A 49 10.13 -28.44 23.90
N GLY A 50 10.15 -29.53 23.13
CA GLY A 50 8.95 -30.18 22.60
C GLY A 50 8.38 -29.54 21.33
N VAL A 51 9.05 -28.54 20.75
CA VAL A 51 8.70 -28.01 19.42
C VAL A 51 9.34 -28.87 18.33
N GLU A 52 8.53 -29.26 17.35
CA GLU A 52 8.97 -29.91 16.12
C GLU A 52 8.52 -29.07 14.92
N LEU A 53 9.45 -28.67 14.06
CA LEU A 53 9.16 -27.93 12.85
C LEU A 53 8.61 -28.86 11.77
N GLN A 54 7.39 -28.60 11.32
CA GLN A 54 6.72 -29.36 10.27
C GLN A 54 6.51 -28.49 9.04
N GLN A 55 6.73 -29.05 7.85
CA GLN A 55 6.44 -28.35 6.60
C GLN A 55 4.93 -28.21 6.43
N ALA A 56 4.47 -26.98 6.23
CA ALA A 56 3.11 -26.69 5.79
C ALA A 56 3.14 -26.40 4.29
N SER A 57 2.29 -27.09 3.53
CA SER A 57 2.08 -26.79 2.11
C SER A 57 0.91 -25.84 1.94
N TRP A 58 1.11 -24.78 1.18
CA TRP A 58 0.07 -23.85 0.76
C TRP A 58 0.03 -23.87 -0.77
N SER A 59 -1.15 -24.16 -1.34
CA SER A 59 -1.38 -23.97 -2.77
C SER A 59 -1.94 -22.58 -2.98
N SER A 60 -1.32 -21.81 -3.87
CA SER A 60 -1.91 -20.58 -4.40
C SER A 60 -2.61 -20.89 -5.72
N GLU A 61 -3.65 -20.13 -6.05
CA GLU A 61 -4.22 -20.11 -7.40
C GLU A 61 -3.53 -19.01 -8.22
N GLU A 62 -3.18 -19.31 -9.47
CA GLU A 62 -2.65 -18.30 -10.40
C GLU A 62 -3.82 -17.53 -11.00
N ILE A 63 -3.75 -16.20 -10.92
CA ILE A 63 -4.75 -15.27 -11.47
C ILE A 63 -4.06 -14.28 -12.41
N ASP A 64 -4.74 -13.88 -13.48
CA ASP A 64 -4.21 -12.92 -14.45
C ASP A 64 -4.06 -11.53 -13.82
N TYR A 65 -2.95 -10.84 -14.14
CA TYR A 65 -2.72 -9.45 -13.71
C TYR A 65 -3.74 -8.51 -14.36
N ASP A 66 -4.61 -7.94 -13.54
CA ASP A 66 -5.63 -6.96 -13.94
C ASP A 66 -5.43 -5.66 -13.14
N PRO A 67 -4.72 -4.66 -13.70
CA PRO A 67 -4.46 -3.39 -13.02
C PRO A 67 -5.71 -2.52 -12.89
N ASP A 68 -6.76 -2.80 -13.67
CA ASP A 68 -8.03 -2.06 -13.62
C ASP A 68 -9.00 -2.70 -12.61
N SER A 69 -8.56 -3.74 -11.89
CA SER A 69 -9.38 -4.49 -10.97
C SER A 69 -9.43 -3.83 -9.59
N PRO A 70 -10.61 -3.42 -9.09
CA PRO A 70 -10.72 -2.77 -7.79
C PRO A 70 -10.36 -3.67 -6.60
N GLN A 71 -10.28 -4.99 -6.83
CA GLN A 71 -9.84 -5.94 -5.83
C GLN A 71 -8.31 -5.93 -5.63
N TRP A 72 -7.55 -5.26 -6.51
CA TRP A 72 -6.08 -5.19 -6.53
C TRP A 72 -5.55 -3.81 -6.14
N ASP A 73 -6.42 -2.81 -5.97
CA ASP A 73 -6.04 -1.49 -5.48
C ASP A 73 -5.48 -1.61 -4.06
N LEU A 74 -4.14 -1.53 -3.96
CA LEU A 74 -3.38 -1.59 -2.70
C LEU A 74 -3.49 -0.28 -1.91
N ASP A 75 -3.93 0.77 -2.59
CA ASP A 75 -4.32 2.05 -2.02
C ASP A 75 -5.75 1.83 -1.53
N GLY A 76 -5.87 1.43 -0.26
CA GLY A 76 -7.14 0.98 0.35
C GLY A 76 -8.15 2.11 0.59
N ASP A 77 -8.14 3.14 -0.22
CA ASP A 77 -8.92 4.35 -0.11
C ASP A 77 -10.14 4.36 -1.05
N GLY A 78 -10.29 3.32 -1.90
CA GLY A 78 -11.50 3.11 -2.71
C GLY A 78 -11.58 4.05 -3.91
N PHE A 79 -10.44 4.59 -4.33
CA PHE A 79 -10.27 5.36 -5.55
C PHE A 79 -9.74 4.46 -6.66
N ASP A 80 -10.15 4.72 -7.90
CA ASP A 80 -9.65 4.05 -9.09
C ASP A 80 -8.21 4.48 -9.43
N GLY A 81 -7.63 3.86 -10.46
CA GLY A 81 -6.27 4.18 -10.93
C GLY A 81 -6.07 5.63 -11.41
N ASP A 82 -7.14 6.38 -11.63
CA ASP A 82 -7.12 7.80 -11.98
C ASP A 82 -7.32 8.71 -10.74
N GLY A 83 -7.53 8.12 -9.55
CA GLY A 83 -7.68 8.81 -8.27
C GLY A 83 -9.11 9.24 -7.94
N PHE A 84 -10.13 8.67 -8.58
CA PHE A 84 -11.54 8.99 -8.36
C PHE A 84 -12.29 7.85 -7.67
N GLY A 85 -13.13 8.17 -6.69
CA GLY A 85 -13.97 7.19 -6.00
C GLY A 85 -15.13 6.71 -6.86
N ASP A 86 -15.87 5.70 -6.38
CA ASP A 86 -17.13 5.24 -6.99
C ASP A 86 -18.19 6.35 -7.15
N ASP A 87 -18.08 7.43 -6.37
CA ASP A 87 -18.94 8.62 -6.43
C ASP A 87 -18.47 9.66 -7.47
N GLY A 88 -17.34 9.43 -8.13
CA GLY A 88 -16.76 10.30 -9.16
C GLY A 88 -15.95 11.48 -8.61
N PHE A 89 -15.69 11.51 -7.30
CA PHE A 89 -14.91 12.55 -6.64
C PHE A 89 -13.53 12.02 -6.23
N GLY A 90 -12.50 12.84 -6.34
CA GLY A 90 -11.17 12.54 -5.83
C GLY A 90 -11.06 12.70 -4.31
N ASP A 91 -9.92 12.34 -3.73
CA ASP A 91 -9.63 12.51 -2.29
C ASP A 91 -9.73 13.99 -1.83
N ASP A 92 -9.55 14.92 -2.76
CA ASP A 92 -9.73 16.35 -2.57
C ASP A 92 -11.19 16.81 -2.58
N GLY A 93 -12.13 15.93 -2.92
CA GLY A 93 -13.57 16.19 -2.97
C GLY A 93 -14.04 16.82 -4.30
N PHE A 94 -13.20 16.84 -5.34
CA PHE A 94 -13.53 17.40 -6.64
C PHE A 94 -13.61 16.31 -7.71
N ASP A 95 -14.50 16.51 -8.69
CA ASP A 95 -14.59 15.66 -9.88
C ASP A 95 -13.46 15.98 -10.88
N GLY A 96 -13.36 15.18 -11.95
CA GLY A 96 -12.33 15.36 -12.98
C GLY A 96 -12.44 16.67 -13.78
N ASP A 97 -13.55 17.39 -13.65
CA ASP A 97 -13.77 18.71 -14.24
C ASP A 97 -13.45 19.85 -13.24
N GLY A 98 -13.13 19.51 -11.98
CA GLY A 98 -12.75 20.44 -10.92
C GLY A 98 -13.94 20.99 -10.13
N PHE A 99 -15.08 20.31 -10.12
CA PHE A 99 -16.28 20.70 -9.37
C PHE A 99 -16.50 19.81 -8.15
N ASP A 100 -16.94 20.41 -7.04
CA ASP A 100 -17.37 19.67 -5.86
C ASP A 100 -18.82 19.17 -5.99
N GLY A 101 -19.27 18.42 -4.98
CA GLY A 101 -20.62 17.84 -4.93
C GLY A 101 -21.77 18.86 -4.96
N ASP A 102 -21.50 20.16 -4.78
CA ASP A 102 -22.48 21.23 -4.96
C ASP A 102 -22.33 22.04 -6.26
N GLY A 103 -21.34 21.71 -7.08
CA GLY A 103 -21.08 22.32 -8.38
C GLY A 103 -20.27 23.61 -8.32
N THR A 104 -19.41 23.75 -7.32
CA THR A 104 -18.46 24.86 -7.18
C THR A 104 -17.03 24.44 -7.48
N ASP A 105 -16.28 25.34 -8.13
CA ASP A 105 -14.87 25.14 -8.48
C ASP A 105 -13.93 25.87 -7.51
N GLU A 106 -12.77 25.26 -7.21
CA GLU A 106 -11.75 25.80 -6.28
C GLU A 106 -11.28 27.22 -6.64
N ALA A 107 -11.26 27.54 -7.95
CA ALA A 107 -10.84 28.84 -8.46
C ALA A 107 -11.89 29.95 -8.23
N SER A 108 -13.14 29.57 -8.00
CA SER A 108 -14.27 30.46 -7.86
C SER A 108 -14.91 30.24 -6.50
N GLY A 109 -14.53 31.05 -5.51
CA GLY A 109 -15.38 31.35 -4.35
C GLY A 109 -16.68 32.09 -4.73
N ALA A 110 -17.25 31.79 -5.89
CA ALA A 110 -18.42 32.38 -6.51
C ALA A 110 -19.31 31.24 -7.01
N GLY A 111 -20.21 30.79 -6.14
CA GLY A 111 -21.22 29.79 -6.49
C GLY A 111 -21.90 30.16 -7.80
N ALA A 112 -21.90 29.22 -8.75
CA ALA A 112 -22.64 29.33 -9.99
C ALA A 112 -24.13 29.38 -9.63
N ALA A 113 -24.67 30.59 -9.56
CA ALA A 113 -26.07 30.83 -9.33
C ALA A 113 -26.90 30.20 -10.46
N GLY A 114 -27.57 29.09 -10.13
CA GLY A 114 -28.87 28.72 -10.68
C GLY A 114 -28.86 27.95 -11.99
N GLY A 115 -29.15 26.65 -11.89
CA GLY A 115 -29.50 25.80 -13.04
C GLY A 115 -30.26 24.55 -12.63
N GLY A 116 -31.39 24.69 -11.92
CA GLY A 116 -32.33 23.59 -11.67
C GLY A 116 -32.94 23.01 -12.95
N PRO A 117 -33.57 21.83 -12.87
CA PRO A 117 -33.38 20.70 -13.78
C PRO A 117 -34.17 20.81 -15.10
N GLY A 118 -33.53 20.44 -16.20
CA GLY A 118 -34.19 20.25 -17.48
C GLY A 118 -34.73 18.82 -17.62
N GLU A 119 -36.02 18.65 -17.31
CA GLU A 119 -36.85 17.56 -17.84
C GLU A 119 -36.55 17.33 -19.32
N ARG A 120 -36.20 16.09 -19.68
CA ARG A 120 -36.40 15.58 -21.04
C ARG A 120 -37.13 14.26 -20.95
N ASP A 121 -38.45 14.37 -20.92
CA ASP A 121 -39.32 13.35 -21.52
C ASP A 121 -38.91 13.16 -22.98
N LYS A 122 -38.58 11.92 -23.36
CA LYS A 122 -39.22 11.13 -24.43
C LYS A 122 -38.54 9.77 -24.57
#